data_AF-A0A812KCK8-F1
#
_entry.id   AF-A0A812KCK8-F1
#
_cell.length_a   1.000
_cell.length_b   1.000
_cell.length_c   1.000
_cell.angle_alpha   90.00
_cell.angle_beta   90.00
_cell.angle_gamma   90.00
#
_symmetry.space_group_name_H-M   'P 1'
#
loop_
_entity.id
_entity.type
_entity.pdbx_description
1 polymer ?
#
loop_
_entity_poly.entity_id
_entity_poly.type
_entity_poly.pdbx_seq_one_letter_code
_entity_poly.pdbx_strand_id
1 'polypeptide(L)'
;MHPQFRTVEGLGFGDYRNRPDAWQKIWTYRRVLGDGSSAAPGQLSLQNWGYSLRHNEGGNDFPFGYLFLSKEETAAQRDDWCGGVAINVLAAAERRAFAWHDWFRRAAPEPLDPDQFTLDGACLGTRHGLAKLPYVRDTRRSIGAGGFVLKLSDLVGQIDEHDLVSRTGTVFPDRVALGAYPADIHPLVGYEYPPHVLENHPTLPFYLPLRSLTNDGFDNLLVAGKTMAQTFLANSATRLHPIEWSSGTACGVVAAHIAQNNLTTIEVLDDYERLRMKISRRTPVDWTLPNR
;
A
#
# COMPACT_ATOMS: atom_id res chain seq x y z
N MET A 1 14.36 -25.19 29.21
CA MET A 1 15.36 -25.01 28.14
C MET A 1 14.59 -24.95 26.83
N HIS A 2 14.53 -23.80 26.17
CA HIS A 2 13.85 -23.74 24.86
C HIS A 2 14.59 -24.66 23.89
N PRO A 3 13.87 -25.38 23.00
CA PRO A 3 14.53 -26.21 22.02
C PRO A 3 15.46 -25.34 21.15
N GLN A 4 16.65 -25.84 20.84
CA GLN A 4 17.52 -25.19 19.86
C GLN A 4 16.98 -25.52 18.46
N PHE A 5 16.65 -24.49 17.69
CA PHE A 5 16.20 -24.65 16.31
C PHE A 5 17.30 -24.26 15.35
N ARG A 6 17.34 -24.95 14.21
CA ARG A 6 18.22 -24.57 13.10
C ARG A 6 17.85 -23.17 12.64
N THR A 7 18.86 -22.31 12.51
CA THR A 7 18.69 -20.96 11.96
C THR A 7 18.12 -21.05 10.53
N VAL A 8 17.15 -20.19 10.24
CA VAL A 8 16.61 -20.03 8.88
C VAL A 8 17.49 -19.02 8.17
N GLU A 9 18.05 -19.41 7.02
CA GLU A 9 18.82 -18.52 6.16
C GLU A 9 17.96 -17.30 5.77
N GLY A 10 18.52 -16.09 5.91
CA GLY A 10 17.80 -14.86 5.56
C GLY A 10 16.71 -14.41 6.55
N LEU A 11 16.74 -14.86 7.81
CA LEU A 11 15.87 -14.37 8.89
C LEU A 11 16.70 -13.61 9.92
N GLY A 12 16.42 -12.32 10.13
CA GLY A 12 17.35 -11.44 10.83
C GLY A 12 16.83 -10.04 11.13
N PHE A 13 17.74 -9.14 11.51
CA PHE A 13 17.42 -7.76 11.90
C PHE A 13 17.47 -6.74 10.75
N GLY A 14 17.91 -7.14 9.54
CA GLY A 14 17.88 -6.29 8.35
C GLY A 14 18.73 -5.03 8.51
N ASP A 15 18.15 -3.85 8.24
CA ASP A 15 18.84 -2.56 8.39
C ASP A 15 19.33 -2.30 9.83
N TYR A 16 18.78 -3.00 10.83
CA TYR A 16 19.16 -2.83 12.24
C TYR A 16 20.28 -3.76 12.69
N ARG A 17 20.80 -4.67 11.84
CA ARG A 17 21.73 -5.74 12.24
C ARG A 17 22.98 -5.29 13.01
N ASN A 18 23.48 -4.09 12.72
CA ASN A 18 24.70 -3.55 13.34
C ASN A 18 24.39 -2.69 14.58
N ARG A 19 23.13 -2.62 15.00
CA ARG A 19 22.73 -1.81 16.14
C ARG A 19 22.68 -2.66 17.42
N PRO A 20 23.20 -2.16 18.54
CA PRO A 20 23.12 -2.87 19.83
C PRO A 20 21.65 -2.99 20.32
N ASP A 21 20.76 -2.11 19.86
CA ASP A 21 19.34 -2.07 20.20
C ASP A 21 18.42 -2.62 19.10
N ALA A 22 18.94 -3.44 18.18
CA ALA A 22 18.23 -3.89 16.98
C ALA A 22 16.85 -4.50 17.28
N TRP A 23 16.80 -5.43 18.23
CA TRP A 23 15.57 -6.11 18.64
C TRP A 23 14.53 -5.09 19.16
N GLN A 24 14.96 -4.17 20.04
CA GLN A 24 14.09 -3.13 20.60
C GLN A 24 13.59 -2.17 19.52
N LYS A 25 14.44 -1.81 18.54
CA LYS A 25 14.04 -0.96 17.41
C LYS A 25 12.94 -1.61 16.57
N ILE A 26 13.06 -2.91 16.26
CA ILE A 26 12.01 -3.62 15.52
C ILE A 26 10.71 -3.69 16.32
N TRP A 27 10.79 -3.97 17.62
CA TRP A 27 9.62 -3.98 18.49
C TRP A 27 8.90 -2.62 18.50
N THR A 28 9.64 -1.56 18.80
CA THR A 28 9.10 -0.20 18.98
C THR A 28 8.64 0.45 17.68
N TYR A 29 9.30 0.17 16.55
CA TYR A 29 8.93 0.69 15.24
C TYR A 29 7.54 0.26 14.77
N ARG A 30 7.02 -0.83 15.32
CA ARG A 30 5.70 -1.40 14.98
C ARG A 30 4.73 -1.45 16.16
N ARG A 31 5.06 -0.74 17.23
CA ARG A 31 4.24 -0.72 18.43
C ARG A 31 2.90 -0.03 18.15
N VAL A 32 1.83 -0.70 18.53
CA VAL A 32 0.46 -0.21 18.43
C VAL A 32 -0.05 0.24 19.81
N LEU A 33 0.45 -0.38 20.89
CA LEU A 33 0.13 -0.02 22.27
C LEU A 33 1.40 0.09 23.11
N GLY A 34 1.59 1.24 23.77
CA GLY A 34 2.71 1.57 24.64
C GLY A 34 3.54 2.78 24.16
N ASP A 35 4.33 3.37 25.05
CA ASP A 35 5.00 4.67 24.86
C ASP A 35 6.53 4.68 25.19
N GLY A 36 7.06 3.64 25.83
CA GLY A 36 8.48 3.55 26.22
C GLY A 36 9.47 3.34 25.06
N SER A 37 10.76 3.25 25.36
CA SER A 37 11.82 2.96 24.36
C SER A 37 12.14 1.46 24.23
N SER A 38 11.52 0.62 25.06
CA SER A 38 11.71 -0.82 25.11
C SER A 38 10.38 -1.57 25.14
N ALA A 39 10.42 -2.87 24.84
CA ALA A 39 9.34 -3.79 25.13
C ALA A 39 9.10 -3.90 26.64
N ALA A 40 7.83 -3.92 27.02
CA ALA A 40 7.38 -4.10 28.39
C ALA A 40 6.07 -4.90 28.42
N PRO A 41 5.74 -5.57 29.55
CA PRO A 41 4.46 -6.27 29.70
C PRO A 41 3.26 -5.37 29.41
N GLY A 42 2.25 -5.92 28.74
CA GLY A 42 1.03 -5.19 28.36
C GLY A 42 1.15 -4.31 27.12
N GLN A 43 2.31 -4.26 26.45
CA GLN A 43 2.47 -3.60 25.16
C GLN A 43 2.08 -4.52 23.99
N LEU A 44 1.71 -3.90 22.86
CA LEU A 44 1.34 -4.62 21.63
C LEU A 44 2.15 -4.08 20.45
N SER A 45 2.70 -4.98 19.63
CA SER A 45 3.44 -4.64 18.42
C SER A 45 2.99 -5.49 17.24
N LEU A 46 2.71 -4.84 16.10
CA LEU A 46 2.23 -5.50 14.88
C LEU A 46 3.39 -5.78 13.92
N GLN A 47 3.95 -6.99 14.04
CA GLN A 47 5.15 -7.39 13.33
C GLN A 47 4.90 -7.72 11.85
N ASN A 48 5.88 -7.43 10.99
CA ASN A 48 5.88 -7.75 9.57
C ASN A 48 6.49 -9.14 9.28
N TRP A 49 6.76 -9.49 8.01
CA TRP A 49 7.31 -10.79 7.60
C TRP A 49 8.82 -10.96 7.73
N GLY A 50 9.55 -9.93 8.19
CA GLY A 50 10.98 -10.02 8.47
C GLY A 50 11.84 -10.26 7.22
N TYR A 51 11.51 -9.64 6.08
CA TYR A 51 12.33 -9.68 4.87
C TYR A 51 12.47 -8.32 4.16
N SER A 52 13.66 -8.10 3.59
CA SER A 52 14.13 -6.90 2.92
C SER A 52 15.04 -7.35 1.79
N LEU A 53 14.69 -6.98 0.56
CA LEU A 53 15.48 -7.32 -0.62
C LEU A 53 16.89 -6.74 -0.57
N ARG A 54 17.05 -5.53 -0.01
CA ARG A 54 18.35 -4.87 0.16
C ARG A 54 19.33 -5.74 0.94
N HIS A 55 18.82 -6.47 1.91
CA HIS A 55 19.60 -7.14 2.93
C HIS A 55 19.54 -8.66 2.84
N ASN A 56 18.63 -9.18 2.03
CA ASN A 56 18.24 -10.58 1.95
C ASN A 56 17.88 -11.21 3.33
N GLU A 57 17.59 -10.38 4.33
CA GLU A 57 17.17 -10.75 5.68
C GLU A 57 16.49 -9.57 6.40
N GLY A 58 15.61 -9.86 7.37
CA GLY A 58 14.92 -8.87 8.22
C GLY A 58 14.09 -7.86 7.45
N GLY A 59 13.29 -6.99 8.07
CA GLY A 59 12.52 -5.96 7.35
C GLY A 59 11.02 -6.24 7.24
N ASN A 60 10.38 -5.72 6.20
CA ASN A 60 8.93 -5.49 6.19
C ASN A 60 8.10 -6.37 5.25
N ASP A 61 8.72 -7.00 4.25
CA ASP A 61 8.00 -7.45 3.06
C ASP A 61 7.90 -8.96 2.98
N PHE A 62 6.92 -9.45 2.21
CA PHE A 62 6.85 -10.85 1.78
C PHE A 62 7.14 -10.88 0.26
N PRO A 63 8.37 -11.21 -0.16
CA PRO A 63 8.75 -11.10 -1.57
C PRO A 63 8.58 -12.40 -2.36
N PHE A 64 8.12 -13.49 -1.72
CA PHE A 64 8.25 -14.86 -2.24
C PHE A 64 7.07 -15.30 -3.11
N GLY A 65 6.15 -14.39 -3.42
CA GLY A 65 5.04 -14.68 -4.32
C GLY A 65 4.11 -13.49 -4.50
N TYR A 66 3.54 -13.37 -5.70
CA TYR A 66 2.50 -12.39 -5.99
C TYR A 66 1.14 -12.90 -5.52
N LEU A 67 0.36 -12.04 -4.86
CA LEU A 67 -0.89 -12.47 -4.20
C LEU A 67 -2.04 -12.70 -5.17
N PHE A 68 -2.06 -12.02 -6.31
CA PHE A 68 -3.15 -12.16 -7.29
C PHE A 68 -2.79 -13.16 -8.36
N LEU A 69 -3.79 -13.89 -8.86
CA LEU A 69 -3.62 -14.78 -9.99
C LEU A 69 -3.16 -14.01 -11.24
N SER A 70 -2.57 -14.70 -12.22
CA SER A 70 -2.33 -14.13 -13.54
C SER A 70 -3.66 -13.77 -14.23
N LYS A 71 -3.60 -12.97 -15.31
CA LYS A 71 -4.81 -12.64 -16.09
C LYS A 71 -5.45 -13.90 -16.70
N GLU A 72 -4.62 -14.84 -17.12
CA GLU A 72 -5.06 -16.11 -17.70
C GLU A 72 -5.76 -16.99 -16.66
N GLU A 73 -5.14 -17.21 -15.50
CA GLU A 73 -5.74 -17.97 -14.39
C GLU A 73 -7.04 -17.31 -13.87
N THR A 74 -7.07 -15.97 -13.83
CA THR A 74 -8.28 -15.20 -13.50
C THR A 74 -9.38 -15.43 -14.53
N ALA A 75 -9.03 -15.46 -15.83
CA ALA A 75 -9.99 -15.71 -16.90
C ALA A 75 -10.52 -17.14 -16.88
N ALA A 76 -9.73 -18.11 -16.45
CA ALA A 76 -10.16 -19.49 -16.26
C ALA A 76 -11.20 -19.65 -15.13
N GLN A 77 -11.25 -18.71 -14.17
CA GLN A 77 -12.23 -18.66 -13.08
C GLN A 77 -13.46 -17.80 -13.41
N ARG A 78 -13.72 -17.51 -14.70
CA ARG A 78 -14.83 -16.62 -15.08
C ARG A 78 -16.20 -17.19 -14.72
N ASP A 79 -16.41 -18.49 -14.97
CA ASP A 79 -17.70 -19.15 -14.77
C ASP A 79 -17.92 -19.57 -13.31
N ASP A 80 -16.82 -19.78 -12.56
CA ASP A 80 -16.82 -20.08 -11.13
C ASP A 80 -15.73 -19.26 -10.42
N TRP A 81 -16.11 -18.05 -9.98
CA TRP A 81 -15.16 -17.09 -9.42
C TRP A 81 -14.72 -17.47 -8.01
N CYS A 82 -13.46 -17.88 -7.89
CA CYS A 82 -12.83 -18.28 -6.62
C CYS A 82 -12.04 -17.15 -5.94
N GLY A 83 -12.31 -15.89 -6.25
CA GLY A 83 -11.74 -14.74 -5.55
C GLY A 83 -10.45 -14.14 -6.13
N GLY A 84 -9.83 -14.75 -7.15
CA GLY A 84 -8.70 -14.15 -7.89
C GLY A 84 -7.38 -14.05 -7.11
N VAL A 85 -7.26 -14.76 -6.00
CA VAL A 85 -6.11 -14.75 -5.09
C VAL A 85 -5.38 -16.11 -5.14
N ALA A 86 -4.06 -16.08 -5.16
CA ALA A 86 -3.21 -17.25 -5.06
C ALA A 86 -3.17 -17.77 -3.61
N ILE A 87 -4.07 -18.69 -3.27
CA ILE A 87 -4.23 -19.21 -1.89
C ILE A 87 -2.95 -19.88 -1.35
N ASN A 88 -2.17 -20.53 -2.21
CA ASN A 88 -0.87 -21.10 -1.87
C ASN A 88 0.14 -20.02 -1.42
N VAL A 89 0.14 -18.85 -2.07
CA VAL A 89 0.98 -17.71 -1.71
C VAL A 89 0.53 -17.12 -0.38
N LEU A 90 -0.79 -16.96 -0.18
CA LEU A 90 -1.34 -16.49 1.08
C LEU A 90 -0.98 -17.42 2.25
N ALA A 91 -1.10 -18.74 2.05
CA ALA A 91 -0.70 -19.74 3.04
C ALA A 91 0.82 -19.71 3.32
N ALA A 92 1.65 -19.42 2.31
CA ALA A 92 3.09 -19.25 2.50
C ALA A 92 3.42 -17.99 3.31
N ALA A 93 2.71 -16.88 3.06
CA ALA A 93 2.84 -15.65 3.83
C ALA A 93 2.42 -15.85 5.30
N GLU A 94 1.34 -16.60 5.54
CA GLU A 94 0.91 -16.99 6.89
C GLU A 94 1.99 -17.79 7.63
N ARG A 95 2.51 -18.87 7.01
CA ARG A 95 3.60 -19.67 7.59
C ARG A 95 4.84 -18.82 7.91
N ARG A 96 5.20 -17.88 7.03
CA ARG A 96 6.31 -16.96 7.27
C ARG A 96 6.06 -16.04 8.45
N ALA A 97 4.83 -15.57 8.66
CA ALA A 97 4.48 -14.73 9.80
C ALA A 97 4.66 -15.47 11.14
N PHE A 98 4.22 -16.73 11.22
CA PHE A 98 4.47 -17.56 12.41
C PHE A 98 5.95 -17.84 12.64
N ALA A 99 6.69 -18.16 11.58
CA ALA A 99 8.13 -18.37 11.66
C ALA A 99 8.88 -17.11 12.14
N TRP A 100 8.48 -15.93 11.65
CA TRP A 100 9.03 -14.66 12.11
C TRP A 100 8.73 -14.42 13.59
N HIS A 101 7.49 -14.63 14.03
CA HIS A 101 7.13 -14.47 15.44
C HIS A 101 7.98 -15.37 16.35
N ASP A 102 8.09 -16.66 16.03
CA ASP A 102 8.84 -17.63 16.83
C ASP A 102 10.35 -17.34 16.84
N TRP A 103 10.92 -16.89 15.71
CA TRP A 103 12.31 -16.44 15.67
C TRP A 103 12.51 -15.16 16.48
N PHE A 104 11.67 -14.14 16.28
CA PHE A 104 11.83 -12.82 16.86
C PHE A 104 11.72 -12.84 18.39
N ARG A 105 10.77 -13.58 18.95
CA ARG A 105 10.65 -13.73 20.41
C ARG A 105 11.87 -14.41 21.05
N ARG A 106 12.48 -15.39 20.37
CA ARG A 106 13.68 -16.10 20.87
C ARG A 106 14.96 -15.31 20.67
N ALA A 107 14.97 -14.38 19.73
CA ALA A 107 16.04 -13.42 19.56
C ALA A 107 15.96 -12.26 20.58
N ALA A 108 15.02 -12.28 21.53
CA ALA A 108 14.92 -11.27 22.57
C ALA A 108 16.20 -11.23 23.42
N PRO A 109 16.76 -10.03 23.69
CA PRO A 109 17.96 -9.90 24.52
C PRO A 109 17.63 -10.14 26.00
N GLU A 110 18.58 -10.70 26.74
CA GLU A 110 18.53 -10.74 28.21
C GLU A 110 18.26 -9.34 28.81
N PRO A 111 17.46 -9.21 29.89
CA PRO A 111 16.81 -10.27 30.67
C PRO A 111 15.38 -10.62 30.19
N LEU A 112 15.02 -10.32 28.94
CA LEU A 112 13.66 -10.56 28.46
C LEU A 112 13.43 -12.05 28.23
N ASP A 113 12.38 -12.59 28.85
CA ASP A 113 12.00 -13.99 28.67
C ASP A 113 11.24 -14.16 27.32
N PRO A 114 11.73 -14.99 26.38
CA PRO A 114 11.06 -15.27 25.11
C PRO A 114 9.61 -15.75 25.22
N ASP A 115 9.20 -16.34 26.34
CA ASP A 115 7.84 -16.83 26.55
C ASP A 115 6.86 -15.73 27.03
N GLN A 116 7.37 -14.53 27.35
CA GLN A 116 6.53 -13.35 27.61
C GLN A 116 6.01 -12.69 26.33
N PHE A 117 6.56 -13.06 25.17
CA PHE A 117 6.12 -12.57 23.86
C PHE A 117 5.15 -13.56 23.24
N THR A 118 3.86 -13.25 23.36
CA THR A 118 2.77 -14.09 22.87
C THR A 118 2.01 -13.40 21.74
N LEU A 119 1.24 -14.18 20.97
CA LEU A 119 0.30 -13.65 20.00
C LEU A 119 -1.03 -13.32 20.68
N ASP A 120 -1.52 -12.10 20.51
CA ASP A 120 -2.80 -11.66 21.09
C ASP A 120 -3.93 -11.75 20.06
N GLY A 121 -4.55 -12.93 20.01
CA GLY A 121 -5.72 -13.19 19.17
C GLY A 121 -6.98 -12.42 19.59
N ALA A 122 -7.12 -12.09 20.88
CA ALA A 122 -8.28 -11.35 21.37
C ALA A 122 -8.26 -9.92 20.85
N CYS A 123 -7.10 -9.25 20.89
CA CYS A 123 -6.92 -7.92 20.35
C CYS A 123 -7.18 -7.85 18.83
N LEU A 124 -6.63 -8.81 18.08
CA LEU A 124 -6.77 -8.83 16.61
C LEU A 124 -8.12 -9.40 16.14
N GLY A 125 -8.89 -10.02 17.03
CA GLY A 125 -10.12 -10.73 16.70
C GLY A 125 -9.88 -11.95 15.82
N THR A 126 -8.76 -12.66 16.02
CA THR A 126 -8.38 -13.87 15.29
C THR A 126 -7.97 -14.98 16.27
N ARG A 127 -8.39 -16.22 16.03
CA ARG A 127 -8.03 -17.35 16.92
C ARG A 127 -6.53 -17.66 16.91
N HIS A 128 -5.87 -17.35 15.80
CA HIS A 128 -4.47 -17.69 15.54
C HIS A 128 -3.51 -16.54 15.88
N GLY A 129 -4.01 -15.36 16.28
CA GLY A 129 -3.17 -14.26 16.75
C GLY A 129 -2.39 -13.50 15.68
N LEU A 130 -2.67 -13.73 14.41
CA LEU A 130 -2.16 -12.91 13.30
C LEU A 130 -3.22 -11.87 12.89
N ALA A 131 -2.81 -10.85 12.12
CA ALA A 131 -3.74 -9.90 11.52
C ALA A 131 -4.79 -10.61 10.65
N LYS A 132 -5.99 -10.02 10.55
CA LYS A 132 -7.11 -10.59 9.77
C LYS A 132 -6.78 -10.77 8.29
N LEU A 133 -5.99 -9.85 7.73
CA LEU A 133 -5.54 -9.85 6.34
C LEU A 133 -4.11 -9.30 6.25
N PRO A 134 -3.33 -9.70 5.24
CA PRO A 134 -2.05 -9.07 4.94
C PRO A 134 -2.25 -7.62 4.51
N TYR A 135 -1.25 -6.77 4.79
CA TYR A 135 -1.21 -5.43 4.20
C TYR A 135 -0.77 -5.52 2.73
N VAL A 136 -1.73 -5.40 1.81
CA VAL A 136 -1.50 -5.51 0.37
C VAL A 136 -1.30 -4.13 -0.25
N ARG A 137 -0.20 -3.96 -1.00
CA ARG A 137 0.20 -2.69 -1.65
C ARG A 137 -0.14 -2.59 -3.13
N ASP A 138 -0.71 -3.65 -3.69
CA ASP A 138 -1.05 -3.77 -5.10
C ASP A 138 -2.45 -4.39 -5.27
N THR A 139 -3.04 -4.28 -6.46
CA THR A 139 -4.36 -4.84 -6.80
C THR A 139 -4.60 -4.82 -8.31
N ARG A 140 -5.76 -5.34 -8.74
CA ARG A 140 -6.29 -5.12 -10.09
C ARG A 140 -6.70 -3.66 -10.25
N ARG A 141 -6.30 -3.05 -11.37
CA ARG A 141 -6.55 -1.64 -11.66
C ARG A 141 -7.54 -1.49 -12.79
N SER A 142 -8.37 -0.46 -12.67
CA SER A 142 -9.33 -0.06 -13.69
C SER A 142 -8.64 0.50 -14.94
N ILE A 143 -9.41 0.62 -16.01
CA ILE A 143 -9.15 1.55 -17.11
C ILE A 143 -10.24 2.61 -17.01
N GLY A 144 -9.85 3.86 -16.87
CA GLY A 144 -10.77 4.98 -16.68
C GLY A 144 -11.48 5.35 -17.98
N ALA A 145 -12.54 6.15 -17.86
CA ALA A 145 -13.33 6.61 -19.00
C ALA A 145 -12.44 7.19 -20.12
N GLY A 146 -12.72 6.79 -21.36
CA GLY A 146 -11.92 7.18 -22.54
C GLY A 146 -10.55 6.50 -22.57
N GLY A 147 -10.39 5.34 -21.94
CA GLY A 147 -9.12 4.62 -21.88
C GLY A 147 -8.07 5.24 -20.94
N PHE A 148 -8.49 6.11 -20.01
CA PHE A 148 -7.56 6.86 -19.17
C PHE A 148 -6.76 5.95 -18.21
N VAL A 149 -5.47 6.24 -18.07
CA VAL A 149 -4.59 5.61 -17.08
C VAL A 149 -3.61 6.67 -16.57
N LEU A 150 -3.62 6.92 -15.26
CA LEU A 150 -2.65 7.80 -14.60
C LEU A 150 -1.24 7.20 -14.64
N LYS A 151 -0.25 7.97 -15.09
CA LYS A 151 1.14 7.53 -15.25
C LYS A 151 2.05 8.19 -14.22
N LEU A 152 3.21 7.59 -13.96
CA LEU A 152 4.23 8.20 -13.10
C LEU A 152 4.67 9.57 -13.63
N SER A 153 4.72 9.74 -14.96
CA SER A 153 5.03 11.02 -15.61
C SER A 153 4.06 12.15 -15.22
N ASP A 154 2.84 11.81 -14.77
CA ASP A 154 1.86 12.80 -14.29
C ASP A 154 2.11 13.22 -12.84
N LEU A 155 2.93 12.48 -12.09
CA LEU A 155 3.22 12.72 -10.67
C LEU A 155 4.55 13.46 -10.47
N VAL A 156 5.38 13.54 -11.51
CA VAL A 156 6.67 14.21 -11.49
C VAL A 156 6.56 15.60 -12.12
N GLY A 157 7.53 16.46 -11.83
CA GLY A 157 7.60 17.79 -12.43
C GLY A 157 8.06 17.74 -13.87
N GLN A 158 7.55 18.68 -14.66
CA GLN A 158 8.16 19.00 -15.94
C GLN A 158 9.49 19.70 -15.69
N ILE A 159 10.52 19.30 -16.43
CA ILE A 159 11.84 19.91 -16.43
C ILE A 159 12.03 20.52 -17.82
N ASP A 160 12.38 21.80 -17.85
CA ASP A 160 12.76 22.52 -19.06
C ASP A 160 14.14 23.15 -18.85
N GLU A 161 15.08 22.93 -19.76
CA GLU A 161 16.45 23.46 -19.67
C GLU A 161 17.17 23.26 -18.32
N HIS A 162 16.86 22.19 -17.58
CA HIS A 162 17.31 21.87 -16.20
C HIS A 162 16.59 22.63 -15.06
N ASP A 163 15.61 23.45 -15.38
CA ASP A 163 14.77 24.14 -14.42
C ASP A 163 13.46 23.39 -14.17
N LEU A 164 13.08 23.31 -12.89
CA LEU A 164 11.80 22.79 -12.47
C LEU A 164 10.71 23.86 -12.71
N VAL A 165 10.00 23.73 -13.82
CA VAL A 165 8.98 24.69 -14.25
C VAL A 165 7.65 24.56 -13.50
N SER A 166 7.37 23.41 -12.88
CA SER A 166 6.16 23.19 -12.09
C SER A 166 6.47 22.76 -10.66
N ARG A 167 5.66 23.23 -9.70
CA ARG A 167 5.75 22.82 -8.30
C ARG A 167 4.86 21.62 -7.95
N THR A 168 4.05 21.18 -8.90
CA THR A 168 3.20 20.00 -8.79
C THR A 168 3.38 19.09 -10.00
N GLY A 169 2.90 17.86 -9.91
CA GLY A 169 2.62 17.04 -11.09
C GLY A 169 1.56 17.67 -12.00
N THR A 170 1.13 16.93 -13.03
CA THR A 170 0.14 17.39 -14.01
C THR A 170 -1.13 17.87 -13.33
N VAL A 171 -1.54 19.12 -13.63
CA VAL A 171 -2.80 19.69 -13.15
C VAL A 171 -3.92 19.26 -14.07
N PHE A 172 -4.76 18.35 -13.59
CA PHE A 172 -5.91 17.88 -14.36
C PHE A 172 -7.10 18.83 -14.22
N PRO A 173 -7.84 19.10 -15.32
CA PRO A 173 -9.03 19.95 -15.27
C PRO A 173 -10.10 19.35 -14.36
N ASP A 174 -10.18 18.03 -14.27
CA ASP A 174 -11.12 17.24 -13.49
C ASP A 174 -10.53 16.69 -12.18
N ARG A 175 -9.57 17.38 -11.54
CA ARG A 175 -8.92 16.92 -10.30
C ARG A 175 -9.90 16.84 -9.11
N VAL A 176 -9.85 15.74 -8.38
CA VAL A 176 -10.76 15.49 -7.25
C VAL A 176 -10.06 15.00 -5.99
N ALA A 177 -8.79 14.62 -6.09
CA ALA A 177 -7.97 14.22 -4.96
C ALA A 177 -6.51 14.59 -5.21
N LEU A 178 -5.69 14.49 -4.16
CA LEU A 178 -4.28 14.86 -4.20
C LEU A 178 -3.40 13.89 -3.41
N GLY A 179 -2.10 13.94 -3.68
CA GLY A 179 -1.12 13.14 -2.96
C GLY A 179 0.30 13.65 -3.09
N ALA A 180 1.14 13.29 -2.13
CA ALA A 180 2.55 13.65 -2.11
C ALA A 180 3.31 12.52 -1.43
N TYR A 181 3.92 11.66 -2.23
CA TYR A 181 4.72 10.54 -1.75
C TYR A 181 5.64 10.05 -2.85
N PRO A 182 6.94 9.81 -2.58
CA PRO A 182 7.85 9.24 -3.58
C PRO A 182 7.33 7.90 -4.11
N ALA A 183 7.61 7.62 -5.38
CA ALA A 183 7.32 6.32 -5.95
C ALA A 183 8.23 5.28 -5.29
N ASP A 184 7.65 4.38 -4.49
CA ASP A 184 8.38 3.41 -3.68
C ASP A 184 8.08 1.96 -4.13
N ILE A 185 9.07 1.30 -4.74
CA ILE A 185 8.92 -0.01 -5.37
C ILE A 185 9.45 -1.12 -4.47
N HIS A 186 8.66 -2.19 -4.34
CA HIS A 186 9.04 -3.41 -3.62
C HIS A 186 9.02 -4.61 -4.59
N PRO A 187 10.18 -5.00 -5.14
CA PRO A 187 10.24 -6.15 -6.04
C PRO A 187 9.92 -7.49 -5.35
N LEU A 188 9.54 -8.49 -6.15
CA LEU A 188 9.47 -9.89 -5.73
C LEU A 188 10.81 -10.58 -5.99
N VAL A 189 11.17 -11.54 -5.13
CA VAL A 189 12.34 -12.41 -5.35
C VAL A 189 12.05 -13.35 -6.53
N GLY A 190 13.02 -13.49 -7.42
CA GLY A 190 12.93 -14.41 -8.56
C GLY A 190 12.13 -13.87 -9.75
N TYR A 191 11.79 -12.58 -9.77
CA TYR A 191 11.13 -11.92 -10.88
C TYR A 191 12.04 -10.86 -11.49
N GLU A 192 12.10 -10.81 -12.82
CA GLU A 192 12.81 -9.77 -13.55
C GLU A 192 11.88 -8.58 -13.81
N TYR A 193 12.26 -7.42 -13.29
CA TYR A 193 11.55 -6.17 -13.52
C TYR A 193 12.28 -5.35 -14.58
N PRO A 194 11.56 -4.58 -15.44
CA PRO A 194 12.20 -3.64 -16.33
C PRO A 194 13.10 -2.66 -15.55
N PRO A 195 14.28 -2.26 -16.07
CA PRO A 195 15.22 -1.43 -15.32
C PRO A 195 14.62 -0.15 -14.75
N HIS A 196 13.73 0.51 -15.49
CA HIS A 196 13.05 1.74 -15.08
C HIS A 196 12.07 1.57 -13.90
N VAL A 197 11.79 0.34 -13.47
CA VAL A 197 10.92 -0.02 -12.34
C VAL A 197 11.74 -0.36 -11.08
N LEU A 198 13.06 -0.51 -11.18
CA LEU A 198 13.90 -0.94 -10.06
C LEU A 198 14.31 0.18 -9.10
N GLU A 199 13.99 1.43 -9.44
CA GLU A 199 14.42 2.61 -8.68
C GLU A 199 13.21 3.37 -8.12
N ASN A 200 13.41 3.95 -6.93
CA ASN A 200 12.46 4.86 -6.34
C ASN A 200 12.57 6.22 -7.01
N HIS A 201 11.43 6.79 -7.43
CA HIS A 201 11.41 8.05 -8.17
C HIS A 201 10.87 9.19 -7.29
N PRO A 202 11.54 10.35 -7.24
CA PRO A 202 10.97 11.52 -6.59
C PRO A 202 9.71 11.95 -7.34
N THR A 203 8.64 12.24 -6.60
CA THR A 203 7.43 12.87 -7.13
C THR A 203 7.33 14.30 -6.64
N LEU A 204 6.50 15.09 -7.31
CA LEU A 204 6.01 16.33 -6.74
C LEU A 204 4.71 16.08 -5.97
N PRO A 205 4.17 17.06 -5.23
CA PRO A 205 2.76 17.05 -4.90
C PRO A 205 1.93 16.91 -6.19
N PHE A 206 1.01 15.96 -6.26
CA PHE A 206 0.30 15.58 -7.48
C PHE A 206 -1.22 15.55 -7.28
N TYR A 207 -1.94 15.41 -8.38
CA TYR A 207 -3.40 15.41 -8.46
C TYR A 207 -3.93 14.09 -9.04
N LEU A 208 -5.12 13.70 -8.61
CA LEU A 208 -5.85 12.55 -9.13
C LEU A 208 -7.12 13.06 -9.84
N PRO A 209 -7.28 12.80 -11.14
CA PRO A 209 -8.46 13.22 -11.90
C PRO A 209 -9.66 12.30 -11.64
N LEU A 210 -10.88 12.83 -11.79
CA LEU A 210 -12.13 12.09 -11.62
C LEU A 210 -12.21 10.88 -12.55
N ARG A 211 -11.76 11.01 -13.81
CA ARG A 211 -11.70 9.87 -14.74
C ARG A 211 -10.76 8.74 -14.29
N SER A 212 -9.83 8.99 -13.37
CA SER A 212 -9.03 7.90 -12.78
C SER A 212 -9.83 7.03 -11.80
N LEU A 213 -10.97 7.54 -11.33
CA LEU A 213 -11.87 6.88 -10.39
C LEU A 213 -12.98 6.09 -11.09
N THR A 214 -13.03 6.06 -12.42
CA THR A 214 -14.10 5.42 -13.20
C THR A 214 -13.64 4.12 -13.84
N ASN A 215 -14.57 3.43 -14.50
CA ASN A 215 -14.30 2.29 -15.36
C ASN A 215 -14.90 2.51 -16.75
N ASP A 216 -14.12 2.24 -17.80
CA ASP A 216 -14.53 2.44 -19.20
C ASP A 216 -15.61 1.46 -19.68
N GLY A 217 -15.71 0.28 -19.05
CA GLY A 217 -16.68 -0.76 -19.40
C GLY A 217 -17.92 -0.81 -18.50
N PHE A 218 -17.93 -0.08 -17.39
CA PHE A 218 -19.02 -0.06 -16.41
C PHE A 218 -19.38 1.36 -16.01
N ASP A 219 -20.56 1.80 -16.45
CA ASP A 219 -21.08 3.15 -16.27
C ASP A 219 -21.69 3.41 -14.88
N ASN A 220 -21.67 2.40 -14.00
CA ASN A 220 -22.16 2.46 -12.63
C ASN A 220 -21.12 2.04 -11.57
N LEU A 221 -19.84 1.94 -11.97
CA LEU A 221 -18.74 1.50 -11.10
C LEU A 221 -17.70 2.61 -10.90
N LEU A 222 -17.47 2.98 -9.63
CA LEU A 222 -16.34 3.80 -9.21
C LEU A 222 -15.29 2.96 -8.50
N VAL A 223 -14.02 3.32 -8.69
CA VAL A 223 -12.84 2.69 -8.09
C VAL A 223 -12.01 3.74 -7.36
N ALA A 224 -11.37 3.36 -6.25
CA ALA A 224 -10.57 4.27 -5.42
C ALA A 224 -9.28 3.60 -4.92
N GLY A 225 -8.32 4.41 -4.46
CA GLY A 225 -7.05 3.94 -3.93
C GLY A 225 -6.28 3.07 -4.94
N LYS A 226 -5.71 1.95 -4.48
CA LYS A 226 -4.91 1.05 -5.32
C LYS A 226 -5.63 0.55 -6.60
N THR A 227 -6.97 0.52 -6.62
CA THR A 227 -7.79 -0.01 -7.74
C THR A 227 -8.05 0.99 -8.87
N MET A 228 -7.73 2.27 -8.66
CA MET A 228 -7.94 3.34 -9.65
C MET A 228 -7.24 3.05 -10.97
N ALA A 229 -7.64 3.77 -12.02
CA ALA A 229 -7.03 3.68 -13.33
C ALA A 229 -5.65 4.33 -13.34
N GLN A 230 -4.63 3.52 -13.10
CA GLN A 230 -3.23 3.95 -12.96
C GLN A 230 -2.25 2.86 -13.36
N THR A 231 -1.02 3.25 -13.67
CA THR A 231 0.07 2.29 -13.91
C THR A 231 0.59 1.70 -12.60
N PHE A 232 1.37 0.61 -12.70
CA PHE A 232 2.08 0.05 -11.54
C PHE A 232 2.98 1.10 -10.85
N LEU A 233 3.67 1.91 -11.65
CA LEU A 233 4.56 2.96 -11.16
C LEU A 233 3.80 4.13 -10.53
N ALA A 234 2.67 4.54 -11.08
CA ALA A 234 1.84 5.55 -10.42
C ALA A 234 1.29 5.02 -9.08
N ASN A 235 0.85 3.76 -9.05
CA ASN A 235 0.37 3.12 -7.82
C ASN A 235 1.43 3.13 -6.71
N SER A 236 2.72 3.02 -7.02
CA SER A 236 3.77 3.03 -5.99
C SER A 236 3.86 4.35 -5.21
N ALA A 237 3.38 5.46 -5.79
CA ALA A 237 3.26 6.77 -5.15
C ALA A 237 1.85 7.03 -4.57
N THR A 238 0.79 6.55 -5.20
CA THR A 238 -0.60 6.86 -4.81
C THR A 238 -1.18 5.92 -3.74
N ARG A 239 -0.55 4.77 -3.46
CA ARG A 239 -1.08 3.71 -2.58
C ARG A 239 -1.02 3.99 -1.08
N LEU A 240 -0.60 5.18 -0.65
CA LEU A 240 -0.48 5.55 0.76
C LEU A 240 -1.82 6.01 1.35
N HIS A 241 -2.01 5.74 2.65
CA HIS A 241 -3.27 6.00 3.35
C HIS A 241 -3.87 7.41 3.13
N PRO A 242 -3.10 8.52 3.13
CA PRO A 242 -3.69 9.84 2.90
C PRO A 242 -4.27 10.00 1.49
N ILE A 243 -3.61 9.41 0.48
CA ILE A 243 -4.05 9.46 -0.92
C ILE A 243 -5.24 8.53 -1.14
N GLU A 244 -5.22 7.35 -0.53
CA GLU A 244 -6.38 6.44 -0.53
C GLU A 244 -7.60 7.06 0.16
N TRP A 245 -7.38 7.76 1.28
CA TRP A 245 -8.43 8.51 1.96
C TRP A 245 -8.98 9.63 1.10
N SER A 246 -8.10 10.40 0.45
CA SER A 246 -8.49 11.51 -0.42
C SER A 246 -9.33 11.03 -1.62
N SER A 247 -8.84 10.02 -2.35
CA SER A 247 -9.56 9.41 -3.48
C SER A 247 -10.86 8.72 -3.05
N GLY A 248 -10.85 7.99 -1.92
CA GLY A 248 -12.06 7.36 -1.37
C GLY A 248 -13.12 8.36 -0.95
N THR A 249 -12.72 9.48 -0.34
CA THR A 249 -13.63 10.58 0.02
C THR A 249 -14.25 11.21 -1.22
N ALA A 250 -13.45 11.47 -2.25
CA ALA A 250 -13.94 11.96 -3.54
C ALA A 250 -14.94 10.99 -4.16
N CYS A 251 -14.60 9.69 -4.24
CA CYS A 251 -15.50 8.66 -4.74
C CYS A 251 -16.84 8.62 -3.99
N GLY A 252 -16.83 8.71 -2.66
CA GLY A 252 -18.07 8.71 -1.87
C GLY A 252 -18.99 9.88 -2.19
N VAL A 253 -18.42 11.08 -2.39
CA VAL A 253 -19.19 12.27 -2.80
C VAL A 253 -19.75 12.11 -4.21
N VAL A 254 -18.93 11.61 -5.15
CA VAL A 254 -19.34 11.38 -6.54
C VAL A 254 -20.43 10.31 -6.61
N ALA A 255 -20.27 9.18 -5.92
CA ALA A 255 -21.26 8.10 -5.86
C ALA A 255 -22.62 8.58 -5.35
N ALA A 256 -22.62 9.37 -4.27
CA ALA A 256 -23.85 9.97 -3.75
C ALA A 256 -24.50 10.92 -4.77
N HIS A 257 -23.68 11.69 -5.51
CA HIS A 257 -24.19 12.61 -6.52
C HIS A 257 -24.80 11.88 -7.72
N ILE A 258 -24.12 10.86 -8.24
CA ILE A 258 -24.60 9.94 -9.29
C ILE A 258 -25.96 9.37 -8.87
N ALA A 259 -26.05 8.77 -7.69
CA ALA A 259 -27.28 8.14 -7.20
C ALA A 259 -28.45 9.12 -7.06
N GLN A 260 -28.19 10.36 -6.63
CA GLN A 260 -29.23 11.39 -6.43
C GLN A 260 -29.76 12.00 -7.74
N ASN A 261 -28.96 11.96 -8.80
CA ASN A 261 -29.26 12.66 -10.05
C ASN A 261 -29.49 11.69 -11.22
N ASN A 262 -29.48 10.37 -10.93
CA ASN A 262 -29.62 9.30 -11.92
C ASN A 262 -28.66 9.47 -13.10
N LEU A 263 -27.39 9.73 -12.77
CA LEU A 263 -26.30 9.86 -13.75
C LEU A 263 -25.51 8.55 -13.83
N THR A 264 -24.73 8.40 -14.88
CA THR A 264 -23.64 7.42 -15.00
C THR A 264 -22.31 8.00 -14.52
N THR A 265 -21.30 7.15 -14.36
CA THR A 265 -19.91 7.54 -14.04
C THR A 265 -19.23 8.34 -15.14
N ILE A 266 -19.75 8.29 -16.38
CA ILE A 266 -19.25 9.08 -17.51
C ILE A 266 -19.95 10.44 -17.55
N GLU A 267 -21.28 10.48 -17.49
CA GLU A 267 -22.05 11.73 -17.50
C GLU A 267 -21.67 12.66 -16.34
N VAL A 268 -21.28 12.10 -15.19
CA VAL A 268 -20.89 12.90 -14.03
C VAL A 268 -19.61 13.74 -14.27
N LEU A 269 -18.81 13.41 -15.29
CA LEU A 269 -17.62 14.18 -15.66
C LEU A 269 -18.00 15.60 -16.14
N ASP A 270 -19.19 15.76 -16.72
CA ASP A 270 -19.68 17.04 -17.21
C ASP A 270 -20.14 17.97 -16.07
N ASP A 271 -20.47 17.44 -14.88
CA ASP A 271 -20.85 18.22 -13.69
C ASP A 271 -19.65 18.45 -12.73
N TYR A 272 -18.43 18.48 -13.28
CA TYR A 272 -17.20 18.54 -12.50
C TYR A 272 -17.14 19.74 -11.55
N GLU A 273 -17.48 20.96 -11.97
CA GLU A 273 -17.33 22.13 -11.08
C GLU A 273 -18.22 22.02 -9.83
N ARG A 274 -19.43 21.48 -9.98
CA ARG A 274 -20.32 21.22 -8.85
C ARG A 274 -19.79 20.11 -7.96
N LEU A 275 -19.26 19.04 -8.55
CA LEU A 275 -18.61 17.96 -7.80
C LEU A 275 -17.41 18.50 -7.01
N ARG A 276 -16.53 19.27 -7.65
CA ARG A 276 -15.35 19.87 -7.03
C ARG A 276 -15.72 20.69 -5.80
N MET A 277 -16.78 21.50 -5.88
CA MET A 277 -17.29 22.26 -4.72
C MET A 277 -17.83 21.37 -3.59
N LYS A 278 -18.43 20.22 -3.90
CA LYS A 278 -18.91 19.27 -2.88
C LYS A 278 -17.76 18.51 -2.25
N ILE A 279 -16.79 18.09 -3.06
CA ILE A 279 -15.61 17.31 -2.64
C ILE A 279 -14.69 18.17 -1.77
N SER A 280 -14.46 19.45 -2.14
CA SER A 280 -13.58 20.35 -1.40
C SER A 280 -14.04 20.63 0.04
N ARG A 281 -15.31 20.39 0.36
CA ARG A 281 -15.86 20.45 1.73
C ARG A 281 -15.47 19.25 2.59
N ARG A 282 -14.91 18.18 1.99
CA ARG A 282 -14.64 16.89 2.64
C ARG A 282 -13.17 16.49 2.58
N THR A 283 -12.48 16.84 1.49
CA THR A 283 -11.04 16.61 1.31
C THR A 283 -10.45 17.77 0.51
N PRO A 284 -9.18 18.15 0.75
CA PRO A 284 -8.45 19.04 -0.14
C PRO A 284 -8.45 18.51 -1.59
N VAL A 285 -8.66 19.41 -2.55
CA VAL A 285 -8.61 19.15 -4.00
C VAL A 285 -7.55 20.00 -4.71
N ASP A 286 -6.86 20.86 -3.95
CA ASP A 286 -5.81 21.73 -4.44
C ASP A 286 -4.68 21.85 -3.41
N TRP A 287 -3.45 22.06 -3.88
CA TRP A 287 -2.29 22.29 -3.03
C TRP A 287 -2.16 23.78 -2.70
N THR A 288 -2.13 24.12 -1.41
CA THR A 288 -1.70 25.46 -0.97
C THR A 288 -0.18 25.47 -0.83
N LEU A 289 0.50 26.11 -1.78
CA LEU A 289 1.95 26.21 -1.79
C LEU A 289 2.38 27.63 -1.37
N PRO A 290 3.37 27.79 -0.47
CA PRO A 290 3.88 29.12 -0.10
C PRO A 290 4.45 29.81 -1.33
N ASN A 291 4.20 31.12 -1.49
CA ASN A 291 4.82 31.92 -2.55
C ASN A 291 6.35 31.81 -2.46
N ARG A 292 7.02 31.82 -3.61
CA ARG A 292 8.49 31.87 -3.67
C ARG A 292 8.99 33.19 -3.10
#